data_AF-A0AAW9DL85-F1
#
_entry.id   AF-A0AAW9DL85-F1
#
_cell.length_a   1.000
_cell.length_b   1.000
_cell.length_c   1.000
_cell.angle_alpha   90.00
_cell.angle_beta   90.00
_cell.angle_gamma   90.00
#
_symmetry.space_group_name_H-M   'P 1'
#
loop_
_entity.id
_entity.type
_entity.pdbx_description
1 polymer ?
#
loop_
_entity_poly.entity_id
_entity_poly.type
_entity_poly.pdbx_seq_one_letter_code
_entity_poly.pdbx_strand_id
1 'polypeptide(L)'
;MKRRNITFLFGSMFSGFLALFGLSSKQAVGQTPSDARSSGDMMGGMMGSNMSNMDMQGMMSHSNMMGPMRLGMELFERHTEITRATDYLSNGIIDTTVSSNPETAKAIQAHVIEMYARLADNRPFPYPMSNSVPTMFAKSTKYKRSYELLPTGIQVTETSDDPEMVKVIYAHARELDRFVKEGMPAMMRGMMSKAG
;
A
#
# COMPACT_ATOMS: atom_id res chain seq x y z
N MET A 1 -27.04 -37.45 -7.06
CA MET A 1 -25.99 -38.18 -7.81
C MET A 1 -25.65 -37.42 -9.10
N LYS A 2 -24.45 -36.81 -9.18
CA LYS A 2 -23.54 -36.85 -10.35
C LYS A 2 -22.39 -35.86 -10.09
N ARG A 3 -21.28 -36.40 -9.57
CA ARG A 3 -19.96 -35.77 -9.59
C ARG A 3 -19.37 -35.95 -10.98
N ARG A 4 -18.70 -34.95 -11.54
CA ARG A 4 -17.69 -35.16 -12.61
C ARG A 4 -16.50 -34.25 -12.32
N ASN A 5 -15.44 -34.91 -11.86
CA ASN A 5 -14.09 -34.39 -11.65
C ASN A 5 -13.33 -34.42 -12.99
N ILE A 6 -12.49 -33.42 -13.26
CA ILE A 6 -11.41 -33.46 -14.27
C ILE A 6 -10.26 -32.63 -13.68
N THR A 7 -9.41 -33.20 -12.82
CA THR A 7 -8.06 -33.74 -13.08
C THR A 7 -7.13 -32.82 -13.87
N PHE A 8 -6.18 -32.23 -13.13
CA PHE A 8 -4.97 -31.53 -13.58
C PHE A 8 -3.98 -32.51 -14.26
N LEU A 9 -3.30 -32.03 -15.30
CA LEU A 9 -2.08 -32.64 -15.85
C LEU A 9 -0.90 -31.69 -15.61
N PHE A 10 0.00 -32.10 -14.72
CA PHE A 10 1.31 -31.51 -14.51
C PHE A 10 2.26 -31.99 -15.62
N GLY A 11 2.81 -31.06 -16.40
CA GLY A 11 3.90 -31.32 -17.34
C GLY A 11 5.25 -30.91 -16.75
N SER A 12 6.19 -31.85 -16.72
CA SER A 12 7.57 -31.72 -16.27
C SER A 12 8.52 -31.71 -17.48
N MET A 13 9.47 -30.75 -17.53
CA MET A 13 10.69 -30.74 -18.36
C MET A 13 11.72 -29.92 -17.52
N PHE A 14 12.75 -30.45 -16.87
CA PHE A 14 13.97 -31.17 -17.27
C PHE A 14 15.02 -30.36 -18.06
N SER A 15 16.27 -30.41 -17.54
CA SER A 15 17.57 -29.96 -18.09
C SER A 15 17.81 -28.46 -18.26
N GLY A 16 18.93 -27.85 -17.85
CA GLY A 16 20.25 -28.39 -17.50
C GLY A 16 21.34 -27.62 -18.29
N PHE A 17 22.55 -27.55 -17.71
CA PHE A 17 23.84 -27.20 -18.34
C PHE A 17 24.16 -25.69 -18.54
N LEU A 18 25.40 -25.17 -18.47
CA LEU A 18 26.70 -25.37 -17.79
C LEU A 18 27.66 -24.35 -18.47
N ALA A 19 28.65 -23.82 -17.75
CA ALA A 19 29.96 -23.34 -18.27
C ALA A 19 29.97 -22.02 -19.10
N LEU A 20 31.03 -21.20 -19.17
CA LEU A 20 32.34 -21.04 -18.51
C LEU A 20 32.89 -19.67 -19.00
N PHE A 21 33.71 -19.00 -18.18
CA PHE A 21 34.89 -18.16 -18.52
C PHE A 21 34.82 -16.97 -19.51
N GLY A 22 35.41 -15.86 -19.06
CA GLY A 22 35.90 -14.78 -19.92
C GLY A 22 36.63 -13.69 -19.12
N LEU A 23 37.95 -13.79 -19.06
CA LEU A 23 38.90 -12.94 -18.35
C LEU A 23 39.31 -11.71 -19.18
N SER A 24 39.48 -10.54 -18.53
CA SER A 24 40.59 -9.55 -18.71
C SER A 24 40.64 -8.71 -20.03
N SER A 25 41.08 -7.44 -20.14
CA SER A 25 41.99 -6.56 -19.38
C SER A 25 41.94 -5.07 -19.85
N LYS A 26 42.62 -4.18 -19.08
CA LYS A 26 43.27 -2.87 -19.41
C LYS A 26 42.43 -1.59 -19.21
N GLN A 27 42.57 -0.83 -18.10
CA GLN A 27 43.62 0.15 -17.69
C GLN A 27 43.73 1.44 -18.53
N ALA A 28 43.56 2.58 -17.86
CA ALA A 28 44.28 3.82 -18.11
C ALA A 28 44.49 4.59 -16.79
N VAL A 29 45.66 5.21 -16.67
CA VAL A 29 46.35 5.74 -15.49
C VAL A 29 46.12 7.25 -15.32
N GLY A 30 46.16 7.74 -14.08
CA GLY A 30 46.43 9.14 -13.73
C GLY A 30 46.66 9.32 -12.23
N GLN A 31 47.89 9.66 -11.82
CA GLN A 31 48.36 9.83 -10.43
C GLN A 31 48.25 11.31 -9.95
N THR A 32 47.72 11.48 -8.72
CA THR A 32 48.10 12.29 -7.51
C THR A 32 49.17 13.43 -7.60
N PRO A 33 49.31 14.40 -6.63
CA PRO A 33 48.96 14.29 -5.19
C PRO A 33 48.53 15.56 -4.38
N SER A 34 48.13 15.26 -3.13
CA SER A 34 48.27 15.97 -1.83
C SER A 34 47.76 17.40 -1.60
N ASP A 35 46.92 17.58 -0.57
CA ASP A 35 47.33 18.26 0.68
C ASP A 35 46.36 18.02 1.84
N ALA A 36 46.87 18.24 3.05
CA ALA A 36 46.40 17.71 4.33
C ALA A 36 45.66 18.71 5.23
N ARG A 37 45.12 18.17 6.35
CA ARG A 37 44.74 18.79 7.65
C ARG A 37 43.28 19.28 7.75
N SER A 38 42.43 18.56 8.50
CA SER A 38 42.25 18.59 9.97
C SER A 38 41.43 19.79 10.45
N SER A 39 40.18 19.54 10.85
CA SER A 39 39.66 19.80 12.21
C SER A 39 38.13 19.67 12.20
N GLY A 40 37.59 19.14 13.28
CA GLY A 40 36.25 18.56 13.33
C GLY A 40 35.10 19.54 13.21
N ASP A 41 33.98 19.00 12.75
CA ASP A 41 32.66 19.54 13.03
C ASP A 41 31.90 18.55 13.91
N MET A 42 31.58 19.06 15.09
CA MET A 42 30.77 18.44 16.11
C MET A 42 29.31 18.40 15.66
N MET A 43 28.64 17.30 15.99
CA MET A 43 27.22 17.18 16.31
C MET A 43 26.29 18.30 15.80
N GLY A 44 25.68 18.08 14.64
CA GLY A 44 24.57 18.89 14.14
C GLY A 44 23.50 18.02 13.50
N GLY A 45 22.41 17.76 14.24
CA GLY A 45 21.11 17.45 13.64
C GLY A 45 20.78 15.98 13.37
N MET A 46 20.60 15.19 14.43
CA MET A 46 19.63 14.09 14.39
C MET A 46 18.22 14.70 14.29
N MET A 47 17.75 14.98 13.07
CA MET A 47 16.36 15.31 12.79
C MET A 47 15.83 14.33 11.75
N GLY A 48 15.16 13.27 12.23
CA GLY A 48 14.40 12.34 11.39
C GLY A 48 13.38 13.10 10.56
N SER A 49 13.60 13.11 9.24
CA SER A 49 12.78 13.80 8.25
C SER A 49 12.46 12.81 7.13
N ASN A 50 11.42 12.01 7.28
CA ASN A 50 11.03 11.04 6.24
C ASN A 50 9.71 11.36 5.53
N MET A 51 9.29 12.63 5.52
CA MET A 51 8.41 13.17 4.49
C MET A 51 9.08 14.39 3.88
N SER A 52 9.27 14.39 2.56
CA SER A 52 9.82 15.57 1.88
C SER A 52 8.83 16.73 1.95
N ASN A 53 9.31 17.97 1.88
CA ASN A 53 8.42 19.14 1.78
C ASN A 53 7.46 19.02 0.58
N MET A 54 7.86 18.35 -0.51
CA MET A 54 7.00 18.10 -1.67
C MET A 54 5.86 17.12 -1.35
N ASP A 55 6.11 16.06 -0.57
CA ASP A 55 5.07 15.10 -0.16
C ASP A 55 4.02 15.75 0.74
N MET A 56 4.48 16.61 1.67
CA MET A 56 3.59 17.41 2.52
C MET A 56 2.77 18.40 1.68
N GLN A 57 3.40 19.09 0.72
CA GLN A 57 2.69 20.01 -0.18
C GLN A 57 1.63 19.30 -1.02
N GLY A 58 1.95 18.10 -1.53
CA GLY A 58 1.03 17.25 -2.30
C GLY A 58 -0.17 16.80 -1.47
N MET A 59 0.08 16.35 -0.23
CA MET A 59 -0.97 15.98 0.73
C MET A 59 -1.90 17.16 1.04
N MET A 60 -1.33 18.34 1.25
CA MET A 60 -2.07 19.56 1.63
C MET A 60 -2.71 20.30 0.44
N SER A 61 -2.62 19.77 -0.78
CA SER A 61 -3.32 20.38 -1.93
C SER A 61 -4.84 20.34 -1.74
N HIS A 62 -5.55 21.34 -2.26
CA HIS A 62 -6.99 21.51 -2.02
C HIS A 62 -7.81 20.27 -2.41
N SER A 63 -7.51 19.64 -3.55
CA SER A 63 -8.21 18.42 -4.01
C SER A 63 -7.97 17.21 -3.11
N ASN A 64 -6.81 17.16 -2.45
CA ASN A 64 -6.44 16.10 -1.53
C ASN A 64 -6.99 16.32 -0.12
N MET A 65 -7.03 17.58 0.33
CA MET A 65 -7.64 17.98 1.59
C MET A 65 -9.16 17.85 1.58
N MET A 66 -9.82 18.16 0.46
CA MET A 66 -11.28 18.07 0.33
C MET A 66 -11.80 16.68 -0.09
N GLY A 67 -10.92 15.81 -0.60
CA GLY A 67 -11.26 14.45 -1.04
C GLY A 67 -10.85 13.38 -0.03
N PRO A 68 -9.76 12.63 -0.27
CA PRO A 68 -9.44 11.39 0.40
C PRO A 68 -8.96 11.66 1.84
N MET A 69 -8.33 12.80 2.14
CA MET A 69 -8.06 13.19 3.52
C MET A 69 -9.33 13.46 4.28
N ARG A 70 -10.24 14.28 3.74
CA ARG A 70 -11.49 14.61 4.41
C ARG A 70 -12.27 13.35 4.76
N LEU A 71 -12.49 12.49 3.76
CA LEU A 71 -13.21 11.23 3.94
C LEU A 71 -12.46 10.26 4.87
N GLY A 72 -11.13 10.18 4.74
CA GLY A 72 -10.31 9.34 5.62
C GLY A 72 -10.40 9.78 7.08
N MET A 73 -10.24 11.07 7.37
CA MET A 73 -10.34 11.64 8.72
C MET A 73 -11.74 11.44 9.31
N GLU A 74 -12.77 11.70 8.51
CA GLU A 74 -14.16 11.45 8.91
C GLU A 74 -14.37 9.98 9.31
N LEU A 75 -13.84 9.03 8.54
CA LEU A 75 -13.93 7.60 8.88
C LEU A 75 -13.11 7.21 10.11
N PHE A 76 -11.96 7.86 10.35
CA PHE A 76 -11.19 7.65 11.58
C PHE A 76 -11.92 8.16 12.83
N GLU A 77 -12.62 9.29 12.72
CA GLU A 77 -13.46 9.83 13.81
C GLU A 77 -14.67 8.93 14.08
N ARG A 78 -15.25 8.34 13.03
CA ARG A 78 -16.46 7.50 13.08
C ARG A 78 -16.16 6.00 13.20
N HIS A 79 -14.92 5.62 13.51
CA HIS A 79 -14.45 4.23 13.40
C HIS A 79 -15.29 3.22 14.23
N THR A 80 -15.84 3.65 15.37
CA THR A 80 -16.70 2.82 16.24
C THR A 80 -18.05 2.48 15.61
N GLU A 81 -18.45 3.17 14.55
CA GLU A 81 -19.67 2.90 13.80
C GLU A 81 -19.46 1.93 12.64
N ILE A 82 -18.21 1.52 12.38
CA ILE A 82 -17.83 0.72 11.22
C ILE A 82 -17.66 -0.74 11.65
N THR A 83 -18.28 -1.65 10.91
CA THR A 83 -18.06 -3.10 11.04
C THR A 83 -17.39 -3.61 9.78
N ARG A 84 -16.37 -4.45 9.94
CA ARG A 84 -15.65 -5.08 8.84
C ARG A 84 -15.60 -6.59 9.00
N ALA A 85 -15.67 -7.29 7.88
CA ALA A 85 -15.42 -8.71 7.78
C ALA A 85 -14.62 -8.99 6.51
N THR A 86 -13.49 -9.69 6.64
CA THR A 86 -12.60 -10.02 5.53
C THR A 86 -12.48 -11.53 5.36
N ASP A 87 -12.81 -12.02 4.18
CA ASP A 87 -12.54 -13.38 3.73
C ASP A 87 -11.22 -13.42 2.97
N TYR A 88 -10.25 -14.17 3.49
CA TYR A 88 -8.93 -14.33 2.87
C TYR A 88 -8.96 -15.50 1.87
N LEU A 89 -8.74 -15.20 0.59
CA LEU A 89 -8.65 -16.15 -0.52
C LEU A 89 -7.18 -16.43 -0.84
N SER A 90 -6.86 -17.57 -1.45
CA SER A 90 -5.46 -17.91 -1.80
C SER A 90 -4.76 -16.87 -2.70
N ASN A 91 -5.52 -16.07 -3.45
CA ASN A 91 -5.02 -15.06 -4.38
C ASN A 91 -5.49 -13.63 -4.03
N GLY A 92 -6.03 -13.37 -2.83
CA GLY A 92 -6.59 -12.06 -2.51
C GLY A 92 -7.61 -12.05 -1.39
N ILE A 93 -8.52 -11.09 -1.38
CA ILE A 93 -9.58 -10.96 -0.36
C ILE A 93 -10.94 -10.65 -0.98
N ILE A 94 -11.98 -10.96 -0.20
CA ILE A 94 -13.28 -10.29 -0.26
C ILE A 94 -13.46 -9.59 1.08
N ASP A 95 -13.65 -8.28 1.08
CA ASP A 95 -13.85 -7.50 2.31
C ASP A 95 -15.19 -6.79 2.27
N THR A 96 -15.96 -6.89 3.35
CA THR A 96 -17.24 -6.20 3.53
C THR A 96 -17.09 -5.19 4.65
N THR A 97 -17.31 -3.91 4.33
CA THR A 97 -17.25 -2.79 5.27
C THR A 97 -18.63 -2.10 5.31
N VAL A 98 -19.27 -2.08 6.47
CA VAL A 98 -20.65 -1.59 6.66
C VAL A 98 -20.81 -0.72 7.90
N SER A 99 -21.89 0.06 7.93
CA SER A 99 -22.36 0.78 9.12
C SER A 99 -23.90 0.80 9.15
N SER A 100 -24.47 0.77 10.34
CA SER A 100 -25.91 1.02 10.54
C SER A 100 -26.26 2.51 10.44
N ASN A 101 -25.28 3.40 10.56
CA ASN A 101 -25.47 4.83 10.34
C ASN A 101 -25.39 5.13 8.84
N PRO A 102 -26.46 5.67 8.23
CA PRO A 102 -26.51 5.89 6.78
C PRO A 102 -25.47 6.91 6.29
N GLU A 103 -25.07 7.89 7.10
CA GLU A 103 -24.04 8.85 6.71
C GLU A 103 -22.65 8.20 6.73
N THR A 104 -22.36 7.36 7.72
CA THR A 104 -21.11 6.57 7.76
C THR A 104 -21.04 5.58 6.60
N ALA A 105 -22.14 4.90 6.28
CA ALA A 105 -22.21 4.00 5.12
C ALA A 105 -21.89 4.72 3.81
N LYS A 106 -22.44 5.93 3.60
CA LYS A 106 -22.12 6.78 2.43
C LYS A 106 -20.67 7.22 2.43
N ALA A 107 -20.11 7.60 3.59
CA ALA A 107 -18.71 7.99 3.70
C ALA A 107 -17.75 6.83 3.34
N ILE A 108 -18.06 5.60 3.80
CA ILE A 108 -17.32 4.38 3.43
C ILE A 108 -17.33 4.20 1.91
N GLN A 109 -18.52 4.23 1.29
CA GLN A 109 -18.67 4.06 -0.15
C GLN A 109 -17.89 5.13 -0.93
N ALA A 110 -18.08 6.40 -0.57
CA ALA A 110 -17.41 7.53 -1.22
C ALA A 110 -15.89 7.41 -1.15
N HIS A 111 -15.36 7.02 0.02
CA HIS A 111 -13.93 6.85 0.22
C HIS A 111 -13.35 5.76 -0.69
N VAL A 112 -13.96 4.57 -0.72
CA VAL A 112 -13.49 3.46 -1.56
C VAL A 112 -13.56 3.82 -3.05
N ILE A 113 -14.67 4.39 -3.50
CA ILE A 113 -14.85 4.81 -4.91
C ILE A 113 -13.77 5.82 -5.30
N GLU A 114 -13.52 6.83 -4.46
CA GLU A 114 -12.49 7.83 -4.74
C GLU A 114 -11.09 7.19 -4.83
N MET A 115 -10.75 6.33 -3.87
CA MET A 115 -9.46 5.64 -3.88
C MET A 115 -9.33 4.76 -5.13
N TYR A 116 -10.42 4.15 -5.57
CA TYR A 116 -10.38 3.30 -6.74
C TYR A 116 -10.20 4.08 -8.04
N ALA A 117 -10.87 5.22 -8.16
CA ALA A 117 -10.69 6.17 -9.26
C ALA A 117 -9.25 6.70 -9.31
N ARG A 118 -8.68 7.10 -8.17
CA ARG A 118 -7.28 7.56 -8.09
C ARG A 118 -6.28 6.53 -8.60
N LEU A 119 -6.45 5.28 -8.22
CA LEU A 119 -5.62 4.18 -8.71
C LEU A 119 -5.80 3.92 -10.21
N ALA A 120 -7.02 4.12 -10.76
CA ALA A 120 -7.27 4.01 -12.20
C ALA A 120 -6.64 5.17 -12.99
N ASP A 121 -6.68 6.39 -12.43
CA ASP A 121 -6.12 7.61 -13.02
C ASP A 121 -4.59 7.72 -12.83
N ASN A 122 -3.95 6.74 -12.18
CA ASN A 122 -2.56 6.82 -11.73
C ASN A 122 -2.25 8.12 -10.97
N ARG A 123 -3.17 8.52 -10.10
CA ARG A 123 -3.11 9.74 -9.28
C ARG A 123 -2.79 9.36 -7.83
N PRO A 124 -1.49 9.18 -7.49
CA PRO A 124 -1.11 8.74 -6.16
C PRO A 124 -1.55 9.74 -5.11
N PHE A 125 -1.81 9.21 -3.92
CA PHE A 125 -2.04 10.02 -2.74
C PHE A 125 -1.03 9.58 -1.67
N PRO A 126 -0.21 10.52 -1.12
CA PRO A 126 0.66 10.20 0.00
C PRO A 126 -0.19 9.98 1.26
N TYR A 127 -0.44 8.71 1.62
CA TYR A 127 -1.09 8.30 2.88
C TYR A 127 0.00 8.02 3.93
N PRO A 128 0.46 9.00 4.73
CA PRO A 128 1.55 8.80 5.69
C PRO A 128 1.22 7.81 6.81
N MET A 129 -0.06 7.72 7.18
CA MET A 129 -0.60 6.79 8.16
C MET A 129 -0.66 5.33 7.70
N SER A 130 -0.49 5.06 6.40
CA SER A 130 -0.57 3.70 5.85
C SER A 130 0.78 3.21 5.33
N ASN A 131 1.13 1.99 5.71
CA ASN A 131 2.31 1.29 5.19
C ASN A 131 2.00 0.51 3.90
N SER A 132 0.75 0.13 3.69
CA SER A 132 0.34 -0.69 2.54
C SER A 132 -0.01 0.15 1.30
N VAL A 133 -0.72 1.28 1.48
CA VAL A 133 -1.27 2.09 0.39
C VAL A 133 -0.22 2.59 -0.61
N PRO A 134 0.98 3.09 -0.20
CA PRO A 134 1.99 3.51 -1.17
C PRO A 134 2.40 2.40 -2.14
N THR A 135 2.52 1.15 -1.64
CA THR A 135 2.85 0.00 -2.49
C THR A 135 1.68 -0.37 -3.41
N MET A 136 0.43 -0.26 -2.92
CA MET A 136 -0.76 -0.51 -3.74
C MET A 136 -0.90 0.48 -4.90
N PHE A 137 -0.51 1.74 -4.70
CA PHE A 137 -0.41 2.73 -5.79
C PHE A 137 0.73 2.42 -6.75
N ALA A 138 1.94 2.17 -6.22
CA ALA A 138 3.12 1.89 -7.05
C ALA A 138 2.96 0.62 -7.92
N LYS A 139 2.14 -0.34 -7.46
CA LYS A 139 1.86 -1.61 -8.14
C LYS A 139 0.40 -1.73 -8.58
N SER A 140 -0.26 -0.62 -8.93
CA SER A 140 -1.69 -0.58 -9.30
C SER A 140 -2.12 -1.57 -10.40
N THR A 141 -1.19 -1.95 -11.29
CA THR A 141 -1.43 -2.91 -12.39
C THR A 141 -1.18 -4.38 -12.02
N LYS A 142 -0.70 -4.66 -10.79
CA LYS A 142 -0.37 -6.02 -10.33
C LYS A 142 -1.51 -6.75 -9.65
N TYR A 143 -2.67 -6.12 -9.52
CA TYR A 143 -3.85 -6.71 -8.91
C TYR A 143 -5.11 -6.17 -9.56
N LYS A 144 -6.18 -6.95 -9.48
CA LYS A 144 -7.53 -6.58 -9.93
C LYS A 144 -8.35 -6.14 -8.74
N ARG A 145 -9.27 -5.21 -8.99
CA ARG A 145 -10.08 -4.54 -7.99
C ARG A 145 -11.49 -4.39 -8.51
N SER A 146 -12.48 -4.72 -7.69
CA SER A 146 -13.89 -4.44 -7.97
C SER A 146 -14.63 -4.20 -6.67
N TYR A 147 -15.79 -3.58 -6.75
CA TYR A 147 -16.67 -3.40 -5.60
C TYR A 147 -18.13 -3.57 -5.97
N GLU A 148 -18.93 -3.92 -4.97
CA GLU A 148 -20.38 -3.93 -5.00
C GLU A 148 -20.89 -2.97 -3.92
N LEU A 149 -21.81 -2.08 -4.30
CA LEU A 149 -22.47 -1.19 -3.35
C LEU A 149 -23.55 -1.96 -2.59
N LEU A 150 -23.50 -1.86 -1.26
CA LEU A 150 -24.50 -2.42 -0.37
C LEU A 150 -25.35 -1.27 0.21
N PRO A 151 -26.62 -1.50 0.59
CA PRO A 151 -27.43 -0.46 1.23
C PRO A 151 -26.79 0.15 2.49
N THR A 152 -25.96 -0.64 3.20
CA THR A 152 -25.31 -0.26 4.47
C THR A 152 -23.80 -0.10 4.34
N GLY A 153 -23.23 -0.10 3.13
CA GLY A 153 -21.79 0.02 2.95
C GLY A 153 -21.30 -0.50 1.60
N ILE A 154 -20.20 -1.25 1.60
CA ILE A 154 -19.56 -1.71 0.37
C ILE A 154 -18.87 -3.06 0.58
N GLN A 155 -18.88 -3.90 -0.45
CA GLN A 155 -18.04 -5.09 -0.53
C GLN A 155 -16.99 -4.86 -1.61
N VAL A 156 -15.72 -5.13 -1.30
CA VAL A 156 -14.59 -5.03 -2.24
C VAL A 156 -13.98 -6.40 -2.48
N THR A 157 -13.50 -6.62 -3.70
CA THR A 157 -12.71 -7.79 -4.06
C THR A 157 -11.39 -7.33 -4.64
N GLU A 158 -10.29 -7.82 -4.07
CA GLU A 158 -8.94 -7.51 -4.51
C GLU A 158 -8.17 -8.80 -4.71
N THR A 159 -7.68 -9.05 -5.92
CA THR A 159 -7.01 -10.32 -6.27
C THR A 159 -5.76 -10.11 -7.11
N SER A 160 -4.78 -10.99 -6.99
CA SER A 160 -3.50 -10.92 -7.69
C SER A 160 -2.96 -12.30 -8.02
N ASP A 161 -2.31 -12.43 -9.19
CA ASP A 161 -1.51 -13.60 -9.56
C ASP A 161 -0.06 -13.50 -9.07
N ASP A 162 0.38 -12.31 -8.63
CA ASP A 162 1.67 -12.07 -7.98
C ASP A 162 1.56 -12.34 -6.46
N PRO A 163 2.24 -13.37 -5.93
CA PRO A 163 2.21 -13.71 -4.50
C PRO A 163 2.71 -12.58 -3.58
N GLU A 164 3.64 -11.74 -4.04
CA GLU A 164 4.10 -10.59 -3.24
C GLU A 164 3.02 -9.51 -3.14
N MET A 165 2.25 -9.33 -4.21
CA MET A 165 1.11 -8.41 -4.19
C MET A 165 -0.04 -8.96 -3.34
N VAL A 166 -0.26 -10.29 -3.29
CA VAL A 166 -1.22 -10.90 -2.34
C VAL A 166 -0.84 -10.59 -0.89
N LYS A 167 0.45 -10.65 -0.54
CA LYS A 167 0.92 -10.26 0.80
C LYS A 167 0.62 -8.80 1.12
N VAL A 168 0.74 -7.90 0.14
CA VAL A 168 0.41 -6.48 0.28
C VAL A 168 -1.10 -6.29 0.51
N ILE A 169 -1.95 -6.97 -0.27
CA ILE A 169 -3.41 -6.94 -0.09
C ILE A 169 -3.79 -7.40 1.33
N TYR A 170 -3.19 -8.50 1.81
CA TYR A 170 -3.42 -8.96 3.17
C TYR A 170 -2.93 -7.99 4.25
N ALA A 171 -1.78 -7.35 4.01
CA ALA A 171 -1.27 -6.34 4.91
C ALA A 171 -2.19 -5.12 4.97
N HIS A 172 -2.75 -4.72 3.82
CA HIS A 172 -3.74 -3.65 3.72
C HIS A 172 -5.01 -3.99 4.51
N ALA A 173 -5.61 -5.17 4.28
CA ALA A 173 -6.79 -5.61 5.03
C ALA A 173 -6.59 -5.54 6.55
N ARG A 174 -5.48 -6.12 7.06
CA ARG A 174 -5.15 -6.07 8.49
C ARG A 174 -4.85 -4.67 9.02
N GLU A 175 -4.38 -3.76 8.18
CA GLU A 175 -4.18 -2.36 8.56
C GLU A 175 -5.52 -1.65 8.72
N LEU A 176 -6.44 -1.87 7.79
CA LEU A 176 -7.80 -1.33 7.86
C LEU A 176 -8.60 -1.90 9.06
N ASP A 177 -8.41 -3.17 9.42
CA ASP A 177 -8.97 -3.76 10.65
C ASP A 177 -8.52 -3.01 11.90
N ARG A 178 -7.24 -2.61 11.96
CA ARG A 178 -6.71 -1.80 13.08
C ARG A 178 -7.30 -0.41 13.09
N PHE A 179 -7.49 0.21 11.92
CA PHE A 179 -8.10 1.52 11.81
C PHE A 179 -9.56 1.51 12.28
N VAL A 180 -10.33 0.49 11.94
CA VAL A 180 -11.70 0.34 12.46
C VAL A 180 -11.70 0.07 13.97
N LYS A 181 -10.78 -0.76 14.44
CA LYS A 181 -10.71 -1.09 15.88
C LYS A 181 -10.32 0.09 16.75
N GLU A 182 -9.39 0.91 16.28
CA GLU A 182 -8.69 1.87 17.15
C GLU A 182 -8.79 3.33 16.69
N GLY A 183 -9.25 3.59 15.47
CA GLY A 183 -9.47 4.95 14.96
C GLY A 183 -8.21 5.80 14.92
N MET A 184 -8.35 7.02 15.45
CA MET A 184 -7.32 8.06 15.49
C MET A 184 -5.97 7.57 16.09
N PRO A 185 -5.93 6.86 17.24
CA PRO A 185 -4.71 6.24 17.73
C PRO A 185 -3.91 5.41 16.71
N ALA A 186 -4.57 4.57 15.91
CA ALA A 186 -3.88 3.75 14.91
C ALA A 186 -3.35 4.60 13.75
N MET A 187 -4.11 5.61 13.33
CA MET A 187 -3.68 6.59 12.34
C MET A 187 -2.41 7.33 12.78
N MET A 188 -2.40 7.83 14.02
CA MET A 188 -1.25 8.55 14.60
C MET A 188 0.00 7.67 14.69
N ARG A 189 -0.14 6.40 15.11
CA ARG A 189 0.99 5.46 15.12
C ARG A 189 1.54 5.20 13.72
N GLY A 190 0.67 5.10 12.72
CA GLY A 190 1.09 4.99 11.32
C GLY A 190 1.97 6.17 10.90
N MET A 191 1.53 7.40 11.19
CA MET A 191 2.30 8.61 10.89
C MET A 191 3.65 8.64 11.63
N MET A 192 3.67 8.27 12.92
CA MET A 192 4.91 8.27 13.72
C MET A 192 5.89 7.18 13.28
N SER A 193 5.40 6.01 12.86
CA SER A 193 6.25 4.91 12.37
C SER A 193 7.03 5.24 11.10
N LYS A 194 6.63 6.30 10.37
CA LYS A 194 7.36 6.81 9.22
C LYS A 194 8.31 7.97 9.56
N ALA A 195 8.20 8.55 10.75
CA ALA A 195 9.05 9.67 11.18
C ALA A 195 10.32 9.21 11.92
N GLY A 196 10.35 7.96 12.42
CA GLY A 196 11.53 7.33 13.01
C GLY A 196 12.28 6.44 12.02
#